data_AF-A0A1Q9AHG8-F1
#
_entry.id   AF-A0A1Q9AHG8-F1
#
_cell.length_a   1.000
_cell.length_b   1.000
_cell.length_c   1.000
_cell.angle_alpha   90.00
_cell.angle_beta   90.00
_cell.angle_gamma   90.00
#
_symmetry.space_group_name_H-M   'P 1'
#
loop_
_entity.id
_entity.type
_entity.pdbx_description
1 polymer ?
#
loop_
_entity_poly.entity_id
_entity_poly.type
_entity_poly.pdbx_seq_one_letter_code
_entity_poly.pdbx_strand_id
1 'polypeptide(L)'
;MEEAAEKLAIARTVEAIRAATGVRPIGWHTRSAPSSNTRRLLIEEGGFLYDSDAYNDDLPYNLDVAGHRHVILPYAFDTNDMHYFHTQRFAGRDFADYVIDAADWLHREGGRMLSIGLHLRMIGRPGRIGALAMIIDHLAAKPDISVARRADIAWHWLSLAGEAPR
;
A
#
# COMPACT_ATOMS: atom_id res chain seq x y z
N MET A 1 -5.47 -1.54 -21.63
CA MET A 1 -6.53 -2.57 -21.59
C MET A 1 -7.82 -1.88 -21.98
N GLU A 2 -8.70 -2.50 -22.77
CA GLU A 2 -10.02 -1.93 -23.02
C GLU A 2 -10.85 -1.92 -21.73
N GLU A 3 -11.71 -0.92 -21.55
CA GLU A 3 -12.48 -0.72 -20.31
C GLU A 3 -13.31 -1.95 -19.94
N ALA A 4 -13.98 -2.58 -20.90
CA ALA A 4 -14.79 -3.78 -20.65
C ALA A 4 -13.93 -4.96 -20.16
N ALA A 5 -12.73 -5.13 -20.72
CA ALA A 5 -11.79 -6.15 -20.29
C ALA A 5 -11.25 -5.86 -18.88
N GLU A 6 -11.02 -4.59 -18.55
CA GLU A 6 -10.57 -4.18 -17.22
C GLU A 6 -11.65 -4.39 -16.16
N LYS A 7 -12.91 -4.01 -16.44
CA LYS A 7 -14.05 -4.26 -15.56
C LYS A 7 -14.22 -5.76 -15.27
N LEU A 8 -14.09 -6.60 -16.28
CA LEU A 8 -14.11 -8.06 -16.12
C LEU A 8 -12.91 -8.57 -15.31
N ALA A 9 -11.72 -8.00 -15.50
CA ALA A 9 -10.52 -8.38 -14.76
C ALA A 9 -10.65 -8.03 -13.26
N ILE A 10 -11.23 -6.87 -12.92
CA ILE A 10 -11.53 -6.49 -11.53
C ILE A 10 -12.47 -7.51 -10.90
N ALA A 11 -13.62 -7.80 -11.52
CA ALA A 11 -14.59 -8.77 -11.01
C ALA A 11 -13.99 -10.16 -10.81
N ARG A 12 -13.20 -10.65 -11.78
CA ARG A 12 -12.50 -11.93 -11.67
C ARG A 12 -11.46 -11.96 -10.55
N THR A 13 -10.80 -10.84 -10.30
CA THR A 13 -9.80 -10.72 -9.22
C THR A 13 -10.47 -10.82 -7.86
N VAL A 14 -11.60 -10.13 -7.67
CA VAL A 14 -12.42 -10.23 -6.46
C VAL A 14 -12.83 -11.67 -6.17
N GLU A 15 -13.40 -12.35 -7.17
CA GLU A 15 -13.86 -13.73 -7.01
C GLU A 15 -12.69 -14.70 -6.75
N ALA A 16 -11.56 -14.53 -7.44
CA ALA A 16 -10.39 -15.37 -7.23
C ALA A 16 -9.83 -15.24 -5.80
N ILE A 17 -9.70 -14.01 -5.28
CA ILE A 17 -9.22 -13.78 -3.92
C ILE A 17 -10.21 -14.32 -2.90
N ARG A 18 -11.52 -14.08 -3.09
CA ARG A 18 -12.57 -14.59 -2.21
C ARG A 18 -12.60 -16.11 -2.18
N ALA A 19 -12.49 -16.77 -3.33
CA ALA A 19 -12.47 -18.23 -3.41
C ALA A 19 -11.23 -18.83 -2.71
N ALA A 20 -10.07 -18.18 -2.84
CA ALA A 20 -8.82 -18.67 -2.25
C ALA A 20 -8.70 -18.42 -0.74
N THR A 21 -9.28 -17.33 -0.24
CA THR A 21 -9.05 -16.86 1.15
C THR A 21 -10.30 -16.88 2.03
N GLY A 22 -11.49 -17.01 1.44
CA GLY A 22 -12.77 -16.80 2.13
C GLY A 22 -13.10 -15.32 2.40
N VAL A 23 -12.18 -14.40 2.09
CA VAL A 23 -12.31 -12.97 2.39
C VAL A 23 -12.37 -12.18 1.09
N ARG A 24 -13.35 -11.28 0.98
CA ARG A 24 -13.43 -10.35 -0.13
C ARG A 24 -12.37 -9.24 0.04
N PRO A 25 -11.59 -8.90 -0.99
CA PRO A 25 -10.66 -7.77 -0.90
C PRO A 25 -11.45 -6.45 -0.81
N ILE A 26 -11.04 -5.59 0.11
CA ILE A 26 -11.57 -4.22 0.27
C ILE A 26 -10.56 -3.15 -0.14
N GLY A 27 -9.36 -3.56 -0.54
CA GLY A 27 -8.29 -2.69 -1.02
C GLY A 27 -7.85 -3.11 -2.42
N TRP A 28 -7.48 -2.15 -3.24
CA TRP A 28 -6.91 -2.40 -4.57
C TRP A 28 -5.53 -1.77 -4.74
N HIS A 29 -4.64 -2.48 -5.43
CA HIS A 29 -3.40 -1.92 -5.94
C HIS A 29 -3.01 -2.64 -7.24
N THR A 30 -2.86 -1.87 -8.31
CA THR A 30 -2.47 -2.34 -9.63
C THR A 30 -0.96 -2.59 -9.68
N ARG A 31 -0.55 -3.76 -10.18
CA ARG A 31 0.87 -4.15 -10.29
C ARG A 31 1.71 -3.17 -11.14
N SER A 32 1.13 -2.64 -12.22
CA SER A 32 1.77 -1.71 -13.15
C SER A 32 1.12 -0.33 -12.99
N ALA A 33 1.04 0.48 -14.05
CA ALA A 33 0.22 1.68 -14.01
C ALA A 33 -1.28 1.32 -14.08
N PRO A 34 -2.14 1.93 -13.26
CA PRO A 34 -3.58 1.91 -13.50
C PRO A 34 -3.89 2.58 -14.85
N SER A 35 -5.05 2.26 -15.43
CA SER A 35 -5.63 3.06 -16.50
C SER A 35 -6.32 4.31 -15.92
N SER A 36 -6.68 5.26 -16.77
CA SER A 36 -7.54 6.39 -16.37
C SER A 36 -8.93 5.95 -15.87
N ASN A 37 -9.35 4.71 -16.18
CA ASN A 37 -10.64 4.17 -15.80
C ASN A 37 -10.60 3.40 -14.48
N THR A 38 -9.43 2.89 -14.07
CA THR A 38 -9.30 1.92 -12.96
C THR A 38 -10.07 2.36 -11.72
N ARG A 39 -9.80 3.56 -11.20
CA ARG A 39 -10.45 4.06 -9.97
C ARG A 39 -11.97 4.14 -10.10
N ARG A 40 -12.48 4.69 -11.22
CA ARG A 40 -13.93 4.75 -11.47
C ARG A 40 -14.52 3.35 -11.49
N LEU A 41 -13.87 2.40 -12.15
CA LEU A 41 -14.34 1.02 -12.23
C LEU A 41 -14.35 0.31 -10.86
N LEU A 42 -13.36 0.57 -10.00
CA LEU A 42 -13.35 0.04 -8.62
C LEU A 42 -14.52 0.58 -7.81
N ILE A 43 -14.84 1.86 -7.97
CA ILE A 43 -15.96 2.51 -7.28
C ILE A 43 -17.30 2.00 -7.82
N GLU A 44 -17.43 1.83 -9.14
CA GLU A 44 -18.61 1.21 -9.77
C GLU A 44 -18.82 -0.24 -9.34
N GLU A 45 -17.74 -0.98 -9.09
CA GLU A 45 -17.83 -2.36 -8.57
C GLU A 45 -18.39 -2.38 -7.13
N GLY A 46 -18.09 -1.34 -6.34
CA GLY A 46 -18.84 -0.98 -5.13
C GLY A 46 -18.40 -1.67 -3.84
N GLY A 47 -17.41 -2.56 -3.87
CA GLY A 47 -16.94 -3.24 -2.66
C GLY A 47 -15.50 -2.92 -2.24
N PHE A 48 -14.89 -1.86 -2.80
CA PHE A 48 -13.56 -1.39 -2.42
C PHE A 48 -13.64 -0.16 -1.52
N LEU A 49 -13.01 -0.26 -0.35
CA LEU A 49 -12.87 0.82 0.62
C LEU A 49 -11.78 1.81 0.21
N TYR A 50 -10.67 1.29 -0.33
CA TYR A 50 -9.51 2.09 -0.69
C TYR A 50 -8.76 1.56 -1.92
N ASP A 51 -7.99 2.43 -2.56
CA ASP A 51 -6.96 2.06 -3.52
C ASP A 51 -5.58 2.62 -3.11
N SER A 52 -4.53 2.03 -3.66
CA SER A 52 -3.13 2.44 -3.41
C SER A 52 -2.36 2.68 -4.70
N ASP A 53 -3.05 3.16 -5.74
CA ASP A 53 -2.46 3.48 -7.04
C ASP A 53 -1.99 4.95 -7.13
N ALA A 54 -1.69 5.57 -5.98
CA ALA A 54 -1.20 6.93 -5.84
C ALA A 54 0.14 6.96 -5.08
N TYR A 55 1.01 7.92 -5.40
CA TYR A 55 2.40 8.01 -4.92
C TYR A 55 2.77 9.47 -4.61
N ASN A 56 1.81 10.23 -4.11
CA ASN A 56 1.80 11.70 -4.14
C ASN A 56 1.62 12.34 -2.77
N ASP A 57 1.57 11.57 -1.68
CA ASP A 57 1.38 12.08 -0.32
C ASP A 57 1.87 11.06 0.72
N ASP A 58 2.13 11.52 1.94
CA ASP A 58 2.52 10.71 3.10
C ASP A 58 1.34 10.44 4.05
N LEU A 59 0.14 10.92 3.70
CA LEU A 59 -1.11 10.68 4.42
C LEU A 59 -2.20 10.11 3.49
N PRO A 60 -3.13 9.32 4.05
CA PRO A 60 -4.37 9.01 3.33
C PRO A 60 -5.14 10.29 3.02
N TYR A 61 -5.98 10.24 1.99
CA TYR A 61 -6.92 11.32 1.70
C TYR A 61 -8.19 10.77 1.05
N ASN A 62 -9.28 11.53 1.15
CA ASN A 62 -10.55 11.15 0.55
C ASN A 62 -10.68 11.78 -0.84
N LEU A 63 -11.24 11.03 -1.77
CA LEU A 63 -11.59 11.53 -3.09
C LEU A 63 -13.05 11.18 -3.38
N ASP A 64 -13.84 12.21 -3.71
CA ASP A 64 -15.25 12.03 -4.09
C ASP A 64 -15.32 11.75 -5.60
N VAL A 65 -15.76 10.54 -5.97
CA VAL A 65 -16.04 10.17 -7.36
C VAL A 65 -17.51 9.87 -7.51
N ALA A 66 -18.20 10.64 -8.35
CA ALA A 66 -19.63 10.42 -8.65
C ALA A 66 -20.51 10.30 -7.38
N GLY A 67 -20.20 11.07 -6.33
CA GLY A 67 -20.93 11.04 -5.06
C GLY A 67 -20.52 9.92 -4.08
N HIS A 68 -19.52 9.13 -4.43
CA HIS A 68 -18.93 8.12 -3.56
C HIS A 68 -17.57 8.59 -3.04
N ARG A 69 -17.45 8.65 -1.71
CA ARG A 69 -16.18 8.89 -1.04
C ARG A 69 -15.32 7.63 -1.09
N HIS A 70 -14.11 7.75 -1.62
CA HIS A 70 -13.14 6.67 -1.72
C HIS A 70 -11.84 7.07 -1.03
N VAL A 71 -11.27 6.18 -0.21
CA VAL A 71 -10.01 6.45 0.48
C VAL A 71 -8.85 6.18 -0.46
N ILE A 72 -8.00 7.17 -0.68
CA ILE A 72 -6.71 6.97 -1.30
C ILE A 72 -5.70 6.75 -0.19
N LEU A 73 -5.02 5.62 -0.24
CA LEU A 73 -3.91 5.28 0.62
C LEU A 73 -2.65 5.27 -0.24
N PRO A 74 -1.83 6.34 -0.25
CA PRO A 74 -0.63 6.40 -1.08
C PRO A 74 0.33 5.25 -0.79
N TYR A 75 0.96 4.74 -1.84
CA TYR A 75 2.01 3.73 -1.79
C TYR A 75 3.37 4.36 -2.09
N ALA A 76 4.44 3.56 -1.96
CA ALA A 76 5.81 4.03 -2.16
C ALA A 76 6.55 3.13 -3.15
N PHE A 77 7.22 3.76 -4.11
CA PHE A 77 8.11 3.06 -5.04
C PHE A 77 9.56 3.07 -4.59
N ASP A 78 9.98 4.03 -3.79
CA ASP A 78 11.33 4.25 -3.30
C ASP A 78 11.68 3.33 -2.12
N THR A 79 10.84 3.26 -1.08
CA THR A 79 10.95 2.29 0.03
C THR A 79 10.42 0.91 -0.36
N ASN A 80 10.93 0.38 -1.47
CA ASN A 80 10.47 -0.87 -2.09
C ASN A 80 11.65 -1.76 -2.50
N ASP A 81 11.61 -3.04 -2.14
CA ASP A 81 12.68 -4.01 -2.41
C ASP A 81 12.84 -4.33 -3.92
N MET A 82 11.95 -3.85 -4.78
CA MET A 82 12.09 -3.96 -6.24
C MET A 82 13.36 -3.28 -6.77
N HIS A 83 13.94 -2.33 -6.03
CA HIS A 83 15.21 -1.68 -6.36
C HIS A 83 16.43 -2.59 -6.26
N TYR A 84 16.30 -3.79 -5.67
CA TYR A 84 17.31 -4.83 -5.82
C TYR A 84 17.35 -5.44 -7.24
N PHE A 85 16.32 -5.23 -8.08
CA PHE A 85 16.24 -5.76 -9.45
C PHE A 85 16.58 -4.70 -10.51
N HIS A 86 16.17 -3.46 -10.28
CA HIS A 86 16.25 -2.39 -11.27
C HIS A 86 17.37 -1.40 -10.93
N THR A 87 18.50 -1.51 -11.64
CA THR A 87 19.71 -0.68 -11.47
C THR A 87 20.34 -0.86 -10.07
N GLN A 88 21.64 -0.62 -9.91
CA GLN A 88 22.43 -0.91 -8.69
C GLN A 88 22.07 0.00 -7.50
N ARG A 89 20.78 0.21 -7.21
CA ARG A 89 20.30 1.16 -6.19
C ARG A 89 20.45 0.62 -4.78
N PHE A 90 20.17 -0.67 -4.58
CA PHE A 90 20.40 -1.32 -3.30
C PHE A 90 21.29 -2.55 -3.46
N ALA A 91 22.35 -2.60 -2.66
CA ALA A 91 23.22 -3.74 -2.44
C ALA A 91 23.26 -4.07 -0.94
N GLY A 92 23.06 -5.35 -0.59
CA GLY A 92 23.10 -5.77 0.81
C GLY A 92 22.12 -4.99 1.69
N ARG A 93 22.66 -4.15 2.59
CA ARG A 93 21.91 -3.44 3.64
C ARG A 93 21.36 -2.06 3.23
N ASP A 94 21.70 -1.54 2.06
CA ASP A 94 21.25 -0.21 1.62
C ASP A 94 19.73 0.01 1.74
N PHE A 95 18.93 -1.04 1.51
CA PHE A 95 17.48 -1.00 1.68
C PHE A 95 17.06 -0.70 3.13
N ALA A 96 17.75 -1.29 4.11
CA ALA A 96 17.46 -1.04 5.51
C ALA A 96 17.79 0.39 5.89
N ASP A 97 18.99 0.87 5.51
CA ASP A 97 19.43 2.22 5.81
C ASP A 97 18.47 3.26 5.23
N TYR A 98 18.07 3.09 3.95
CA TYR A 98 17.11 3.98 3.30
C TYR A 98 15.73 4.02 3.98
N VAL A 99 15.19 2.84 4.33
CA VAL A 99 13.86 2.75 4.99
C VAL A 99 13.92 3.30 6.41
N ILE A 100 15.02 3.06 7.14
CA ILE A 100 15.24 3.59 8.49
C ILE A 100 15.34 5.11 8.47
N ASP A 101 16.09 5.68 7.53
CA ASP A 101 16.20 7.13 7.36
C ASP A 101 14.84 7.76 7.05
N ALA A 102 14.05 7.15 6.15
CA ALA A 102 12.70 7.60 5.83
C ALA A 102 11.78 7.55 7.06
N ALA A 103 11.81 6.45 7.82
CA ALA A 103 11.02 6.30 9.03
C ALA A 103 11.38 7.34 10.09
N ASP A 104 12.68 7.55 10.33
CA ASP A 104 13.18 8.54 11.29
C ASP A 104 12.83 9.96 10.87
N TRP A 105 12.86 10.27 9.57
CA TRP A 105 12.52 11.60 9.07
C TRP A 105 11.02 11.90 9.23
N LEU A 106 10.14 11.00 8.78
CA LEU A 106 8.69 11.15 8.94
C LEU A 106 8.28 11.21 10.42
N HIS A 107 9.00 10.49 11.28
CA HIS A 107 8.81 10.55 12.72
C HIS A 107 9.15 11.95 13.29
N ARG A 108 10.26 12.57 12.84
CA ARG A 108 10.62 13.95 13.25
C ARG A 108 9.61 15.00 12.79
N GLU A 109 8.92 14.76 11.68
CA GLU A 109 7.89 15.66 11.12
C GLU A 109 6.52 15.56 11.84
N GLY A 110 6.46 14.83 12.95
CA GLY A 110 5.25 14.68 13.76
C GLY A 110 4.38 13.48 13.37
N GLY A 111 4.97 12.49 12.68
CA GLY A 111 4.32 11.23 12.35
C GLY A 111 3.50 11.30 11.07
N ARG A 112 3.83 10.42 10.12
CA ARG A 112 3.14 10.21 8.84
C ARG A 112 3.12 8.72 8.52
N MET A 113 2.40 8.32 7.48
CA MET A 113 2.43 6.93 7.03
C MET A 113 3.72 6.66 6.25
N LEU A 114 4.29 5.47 6.44
CA LEU A 114 5.35 4.93 5.59
C LEU A 114 4.88 3.60 4.98
N SER A 115 4.92 3.48 3.66
CA SER A 115 4.72 2.20 2.97
C SER A 115 6.07 1.53 2.74
N ILE A 116 6.16 0.22 3.01
CA ILE A 116 7.37 -0.58 2.73
C ILE A 116 7.00 -1.72 1.79
N GLY A 117 7.47 -1.65 0.55
CA GLY A 117 7.15 -2.62 -0.49
C GLY A 117 8.08 -3.83 -0.49
N LEU A 118 7.50 -5.03 -0.44
CA LEU A 118 8.24 -6.29 -0.33
C LEU A 118 7.75 -7.32 -1.34
N HIS A 119 8.68 -8.10 -1.92
CA HIS A 119 8.37 -9.19 -2.83
C HIS A 119 9.08 -10.47 -2.40
N LEU A 120 8.36 -11.58 -2.27
CA LEU A 120 8.90 -12.87 -1.80
C LEU A 120 10.17 -13.32 -2.55
N ARG A 121 10.19 -13.15 -3.88
CA ARG A 121 11.33 -13.52 -4.74
C ARG A 121 12.55 -12.61 -4.58
N MET A 122 12.38 -11.46 -3.92
CA MET A 122 13.36 -10.38 -3.76
C MET A 122 13.90 -10.36 -2.33
N ILE A 123 13.15 -9.84 -1.35
CA ILE A 123 13.61 -9.75 0.04
C ILE A 123 13.86 -11.12 0.69
N GLY A 124 13.16 -12.17 0.23
CA GLY A 124 13.31 -13.53 0.76
C GLY A 124 14.65 -14.22 0.46
N ARG A 125 15.57 -13.57 -0.26
CA ARG A 125 16.91 -14.11 -0.53
C ARG A 125 17.79 -14.01 0.73
N PRO A 126 18.61 -15.03 1.04
CA PRO A 126 19.47 -15.01 2.24
C PRO A 126 20.37 -13.77 2.36
N GLY A 127 20.87 -13.24 1.24
CA GLY A 127 21.69 -12.02 1.22
C GLY A 127 20.92 -10.71 1.42
N ARG A 128 19.59 -10.74 1.53
CA ARG A 128 18.72 -9.55 1.61
C ARG A 128 17.79 -9.57 2.82
N ILE A 129 17.37 -10.74 3.30
CA ILE A 129 16.41 -10.86 4.39
C ILE A 129 16.88 -10.21 5.71
N GLY A 130 18.20 -10.13 5.91
CA GLY A 130 18.77 -9.40 7.06
C GLY A 130 18.45 -7.90 7.05
N ALA A 131 18.26 -7.28 5.89
CA ALA A 131 17.83 -5.88 5.80
C ALA A 131 16.41 -5.69 6.36
N LEU A 132 15.49 -6.63 6.08
CA LEU A 132 14.14 -6.59 6.64
C LEU A 132 14.15 -6.77 8.16
N ALA A 133 15.00 -7.65 8.69
CA ALA A 133 15.14 -7.82 10.14
C ALA A 133 15.59 -6.52 10.81
N MET A 134 16.58 -5.82 10.25
CA MET A 134 17.04 -4.52 10.77
C MET A 134 15.93 -3.47 10.78
N ILE A 135 15.14 -3.40 9.70
CA ILE A 135 14.00 -2.46 9.62
C ILE A 135 12.99 -2.77 10.73
N ILE A 136 12.61 -4.04 10.90
CA ILE A 136 11.64 -4.44 11.92
C ILE A 136 12.18 -4.12 13.31
N ASP A 137 13.44 -4.45 13.60
CA ASP A 137 14.07 -4.18 14.90
C ASP A 137 14.11 -2.67 15.21
N HIS A 138 14.44 -1.83 14.23
CA HIS A 138 14.48 -0.38 14.38
C HIS A 138 13.10 0.22 14.64
N LEU A 139 12.08 -0.21 13.89
CA LEU A 139 10.70 0.27 14.08
C LEU A 139 10.14 -0.20 15.43
N ALA A 140 10.41 -1.45 15.83
CA ALA A 140 9.93 -2.01 17.10
C ALA A 140 10.56 -1.35 18.33
N ALA A 141 11.75 -0.74 18.19
CA ALA A 141 12.40 -0.01 19.27
C ALA A 141 11.75 1.36 19.57
N LYS A 142 10.85 1.86 18.71
CA LYS A 142 10.15 3.14 18.87
C LYS A 142 8.69 2.89 19.26
N PRO A 143 8.31 3.10 20.54
CA PRO A 143 7.00 2.68 21.06
C PRO A 143 5.81 3.46 20.48
N ASP A 144 6.05 4.59 19.83
CA ASP A 144 5.07 5.46 19.20
C ASP A 144 4.92 5.23 17.69
N ILE A 145 5.64 4.26 17.12
CA ILE A 145 5.39 3.77 15.76
C ILE A 145 4.36 2.65 15.80
N SER A 146 3.28 2.80 15.02
CA SER A 146 2.26 1.77 14.84
C SER A 146 2.42 1.05 13.51
N VAL A 147 2.53 -0.28 13.56
CA VAL A 147 2.49 -1.14 12.36
C VAL A 147 1.05 -1.60 12.15
N ALA A 148 0.45 -1.24 11.02
CA ALA A 148 -0.96 -1.50 10.74
C ALA A 148 -1.18 -2.11 9.36
N ARG A 149 -2.26 -2.88 9.20
CA ARG A 149 -2.72 -3.27 7.87
C ARG A 149 -3.32 -2.05 7.20
N ARG A 150 -3.17 -1.92 5.87
CA ARG A 150 -3.75 -0.79 5.11
C ARG A 150 -5.25 -0.63 5.32
N ALA A 151 -5.98 -1.74 5.46
CA ALA A 151 -7.41 -1.73 5.81
C ALA A 151 -7.69 -1.04 7.15
N ASP A 152 -6.87 -1.28 8.18
CA ASP A 152 -7.04 -0.65 9.48
C ASP A 152 -6.79 0.87 9.39
N ILE A 153 -5.82 1.29 8.59
CA ILE A 153 -5.54 2.71 8.33
C ILE A 153 -6.72 3.36 7.59
N ALA A 154 -7.29 2.69 6.57
CA ALA A 154 -8.45 3.19 5.84
C ALA A 154 -9.66 3.40 6.76
N TRP A 155 -9.98 2.41 7.59
CA TRP A 155 -11.07 2.51 8.56
C TRP A 155 -10.81 3.59 9.61
N HIS A 156 -9.59 3.68 10.12
CA HIS A 156 -9.21 4.74 11.05
C HIS A 156 -9.41 6.12 10.42
N TRP A 157 -8.96 6.31 9.18
CA TRP A 157 -9.10 7.58 8.46
C TRP A 157 -10.56 8.00 8.30
N LEU A 158 -11.45 7.07 7.95
CA LEU A 158 -12.89 7.35 7.88
C LEU A 158 -13.50 7.66 9.25
N SER A 159 -13.03 7.00 10.31
CA SER A 159 -13.52 7.26 11.67
C SER A 159 -13.20 8.68 12.15
N LEU A 160 -12.05 9.23 11.73
CA LEU A 160 -11.65 10.62 12.04
C LEU A 160 -12.57 11.65 11.36
N ALA A 161 -13.17 11.30 10.23
CA ALA A 161 -14.15 12.12 9.54
C ALA A 161 -15.56 12.05 10.17
N GLY A 162 -15.74 11.30 11.27
CA GLY A 162 -17.00 11.15 11.99
C GLY A 162 -17.90 10.01 11.49
N GLU A 163 -17.36 9.05 10.73
CA GLU A 163 -18.12 7.92 10.18
C GLU A 163 -17.78 6.62 10.92
N ALA A 164 -18.78 6.00 11.57
CA ALA A 164 -18.64 4.64 12.12
C ALA A 164 -18.57 3.60 10.99
N PRO A 165 -17.85 2.48 11.16
CA PRO A 165 -17.85 1.41 10.16
C PRO A 165 -19.28 0.92 9.95
N ARG A 166 -19.72 0.82 8.68
CA ARG A 166 -20.98 0.14 8.33
C ARG A 166 -20.80 -1.36 8.37
#